data_AF-A0A9E4CWW2-F1
#
_entry.id   AF-A0A9E4CWW2-F1
#
_cell.length_a   1.000
_cell.length_b   1.000
_cell.length_c   1.000
_cell.angle_alpha   90.00
_cell.angle_beta   90.00
_cell.angle_gamma   90.00
#
_symmetry.space_group_name_H-M   'P 1'
#
loop_
_entity.id
_entity.type
_entity.pdbx_description
1 polymer ?
#
loop_
_entity_poly.entity_id
_entity_poly.type
_entity_poly.pdbx_seq_one_letter_code
_entity_poly.pdbx_strand_id
1 'polypeptide(L)'
;MNRHGQMALDHSRQHRPDAYSQIPDPAQFFNEAGEEIAATVTRLRDELLGPPKPGETPEDYRLRSYQALATAEELTLADHPLFQPDPSAETEDWSDDPDLARRYQDLAEINQAINTPL
;
A
#
# COMPACT_ATOMS: atom_id res chain seq x y z
N MET A 1 8.20 -1.09 -18.72
CA MET A 1 7.47 -0.89 -17.44
C MET A 1 6.14 -1.58 -17.53
N ASN A 2 5.83 -2.44 -16.55
CA ASN A 2 4.57 -3.15 -16.48
C ASN A 2 3.46 -2.27 -15.83
N ARG A 3 2.25 -2.83 -15.69
CA ARG A 3 1.09 -2.12 -15.11
C ARG A 3 1.36 -1.63 -13.69
N HIS A 4 2.00 -2.44 -12.84
CA HIS A 4 2.28 -2.07 -11.44
C HIS A 4 3.29 -0.93 -11.35
N GLY A 5 4.33 -0.96 -12.18
CA GLY A 5 5.31 0.12 -12.27
C GLY A 5 4.66 1.45 -12.70
N GLN A 6 3.78 1.39 -13.70
CA GLN A 6 3.02 2.57 -14.13
C GLN A 6 2.10 3.11 -13.02
N MET A 7 1.39 2.23 -12.31
CA MET A 7 0.56 2.63 -11.17
C MET A 7 1.39 3.28 -10.05
N ALA A 8 2.55 2.72 -9.71
CA ALA A 8 3.45 3.28 -8.71
C ALA A 8 4.02 4.65 -9.13
N LEU A 9 4.37 4.79 -10.41
CA LEU A 9 4.84 6.06 -10.99
C LEU A 9 3.75 7.14 -10.88
N ASP A 10 2.54 6.85 -11.35
CA ASP A 10 1.43 7.80 -11.34
C ASP A 10 1.04 8.20 -9.92
N HIS A 11 0.97 7.23 -9.01
CA HIS A 11 0.70 7.48 -7.60
C HIS A 11 1.79 8.35 -6.96
N SER A 12 3.07 8.05 -7.18
CA SER A 12 4.18 8.81 -6.61
C SER A 12 4.20 10.26 -7.10
N ARG A 13 3.88 10.50 -8.38
CA ARG A 13 3.80 11.86 -8.93
C ARG A 13 2.65 12.67 -8.32
N GLN A 14 1.54 12.02 -8.00
CA GLN A 14 0.35 12.66 -7.47
C GLN A 14 0.43 12.89 -5.95
N HIS A 15 0.94 11.92 -5.20
CA HIS A 15 0.82 11.88 -3.74
C HIS A 15 2.16 12.03 -3.01
N ARG A 16 3.28 11.93 -3.72
CA ARG A 16 4.64 11.98 -3.14
C ARG A 16 5.61 12.79 -4.01
N PRO A 17 5.27 14.04 -4.39
CA PRO A 17 6.04 14.81 -5.35
C PRO A 17 7.48 15.07 -4.90
N ASP A 18 7.70 15.29 -3.60
CA ASP A 18 9.04 15.52 -3.04
C ASP A 18 9.91 14.27 -3.17
N ALA A 19 9.42 13.12 -2.70
CA ALA A 19 10.12 11.84 -2.84
C ALA A 19 10.38 11.50 -4.32
N TYR A 20 9.40 11.74 -5.20
CA TYR A 20 9.55 11.53 -6.64
C TYR A 20 10.67 12.38 -7.24
N SER A 21 10.79 13.65 -6.83
CA SER A 21 11.82 14.58 -7.33
C SER A 21 13.26 14.13 -7.01
N GLN A 22 13.44 13.32 -5.96
CA GLN A 22 14.73 12.82 -5.53
C GLN A 22 15.17 11.54 -6.27
N ILE A 23 14.30 10.94 -7.09
CA ILE A 23 14.60 9.72 -7.85
C ILE A 23 15.45 10.10 -9.08
N PRO A 24 16.73 9.66 -9.18
CA PRO A 24 17.62 10.09 -10.27
C PRO A 24 17.21 9.56 -11.65
N ASP A 25 16.73 8.31 -11.72
CA ASP A 25 16.18 7.69 -12.93
C ASP A 25 14.81 7.08 -12.61
N PRO A 26 13.73 7.87 -12.73
CA PRO A 26 12.38 7.38 -12.46
C PRO A 26 11.98 6.22 -13.38
N ALA A 27 12.45 6.22 -14.63
CA ALA A 27 12.04 5.19 -15.59
C ALA A 27 12.57 3.81 -15.20
N GLN A 28 13.85 3.73 -14.83
CA GLN A 28 14.44 2.48 -14.32
C GLN A 28 13.84 2.10 -12.97
N PHE A 29 13.76 3.03 -12.02
CA PHE A 29 13.24 2.77 -10.68
C PHE A 29 11.84 2.16 -10.69
N PHE A 30 10.89 2.77 -11.41
CA PHE A 30 9.52 2.25 -11.48
C PHE A 30 9.38 1.03 -12.38
N ASN A 31 10.34 0.79 -13.29
CA ASN A 31 10.39 -0.47 -14.03
C ASN A 31 10.77 -1.63 -13.11
N GLU A 32 11.81 -1.47 -12.28
CA GLU A 32 12.24 -2.48 -11.30
C GLU A 32 11.17 -2.71 -10.23
N ALA A 33 10.63 -1.63 -9.65
CA ALA A 33 9.56 -1.73 -8.65
C ALA A 33 8.31 -2.42 -9.20
N GLY A 34 7.95 -2.16 -10.46
CA GLY A 34 6.86 -2.85 -11.12
C GLY A 34 7.08 -4.36 -11.21
N GLU A 35 8.28 -4.80 -11.58
CA GLU A 35 8.62 -6.23 -11.68
C GLU A 35 8.62 -6.90 -10.30
N GLU A 36 9.12 -6.23 -9.27
CA GLU A 36 9.08 -6.70 -7.88
C GLU A 36 7.64 -6.87 -7.36
N ILE A 37 6.77 -5.89 -7.62
CA ILE A 37 5.35 -5.98 -7.27
C ILE A 37 4.70 -7.16 -8.01
N ALA A 38 4.94 -7.30 -9.32
CA ALA A 38 4.37 -8.39 -10.11
C ALA A 38 4.81 -9.78 -9.60
N ALA A 39 6.08 -9.92 -9.21
CA ALA A 39 6.61 -11.14 -8.61
C ALA A 39 5.95 -11.44 -7.25
N THR A 40 5.76 -10.40 -6.43
CA THR A 40 5.10 -10.53 -5.12
C THR A 40 3.63 -10.94 -5.26
N VAL A 41 2.89 -10.30 -6.17
CA VAL A 41 1.50 -10.68 -6.50
C VAL A 41 1.43 -12.14 -6.94
N THR A 42 2.35 -12.58 -7.81
CA THR A 42 2.37 -13.96 -8.31
C THR A 42 2.59 -14.95 -7.16
N ARG A 43 3.58 -14.70 -6.31
CA ARG A 43 3.88 -15.53 -5.14
C ARG A 43 2.69 -15.60 -4.18
N LEU A 44 2.11 -14.45 -3.83
CA LEU A 44 0.98 -14.39 -2.90
C LEU A 44 -0.28 -15.03 -3.49
N ARG A 45 -0.54 -14.88 -4.79
CA ARG A 45 -1.62 -15.60 -5.48
C ARG A 45 -1.46 -17.11 -5.32
N ASP A 46 -0.25 -17.63 -5.53
CA ASP A 46 0.01 -19.07 -5.45
C ASP A 46 -0.13 -19.58 -4.01
N GLU A 47 0.25 -18.78 -3.01
CA GLU A 47 0.01 -19.06 -1.59
C GLU A 47 -1.50 -19.08 -1.26
N LEU A 48 -2.26 -18.09 -1.74
CA LEU A 48 -3.71 -17.98 -1.52
C LEU A 48 -4.51 -19.06 -2.27
N LEU A 49 -4.09 -19.40 -3.48
CA LEU A 49 -4.72 -20.43 -4.30
C LEU A 49 -4.40 -21.82 -3.74
N GLY A 50 -3.15 -22.12 -3.38
CA GLY A 50 -2.76 -23.43 -2.91
C GLY A 50 -3.14 -24.57 -3.88
N PRO A 51 -3.13 -25.84 -3.42
CA PRO A 51 -3.46 -26.97 -4.28
C PRO A 51 -4.97 -27.04 -4.62
N PRO A 52 -5.33 -27.80 -5.67
CA PRO A 52 -6.73 -28.13 -5.95
C PRO A 52 -7.39 -28.85 -4.77
N LYS A 53 -8.66 -28.54 -4.50
CA LYS A 53 -9.41 -29.13 -3.40
C LYS A 53 -10.09 -30.44 -3.82
N PRO A 54 -10.30 -31.40 -2.91
CA PRO A 54 -11.07 -32.61 -3.22
C PRO A 54 -12.49 -32.27 -3.69
N GLY A 55 -12.87 -32.78 -4.86
CA GLY A 55 -14.19 -32.52 -5.46
C GLY A 55 -14.32 -31.17 -6.19
N GLU A 56 -13.25 -30.39 -6.30
CA GLU A 56 -13.23 -29.12 -7.04
C GLU A 56 -13.28 -29.38 -8.55
N THR A 57 -14.23 -28.73 -9.24
CA THR A 57 -14.27 -28.78 -10.70
C THR A 57 -13.22 -27.84 -11.31
N PRO A 58 -12.83 -28.02 -12.58
CA PRO A 58 -11.93 -27.10 -13.26
C PRO A 58 -12.42 -25.65 -13.29
N GLU A 59 -13.75 -25.45 -13.36
CA GLU A 59 -14.36 -24.12 -13.37
C GLU A 59 -14.28 -23.47 -11.98
N ASP A 60 -14.52 -24.23 -10.91
CA ASP A 60 -14.36 -23.76 -9.52
C ASP A 60 -12.90 -23.34 -9.25
N TYR A 61 -11.94 -24.15 -9.68
CA TYR A 61 -10.52 -23.83 -9.55
C TYR A 61 -10.17 -22.52 -10.30
N ARG A 62 -10.71 -22.34 -11.51
CA ARG A 62 -10.50 -21.12 -12.30
C ARG A 62 -11.08 -19.89 -11.61
N LEU A 63 -12.30 -19.98 -11.09
CA LEU A 63 -12.92 -18.88 -10.35
C LEU A 63 -12.08 -18.50 -9.12
N ARG A 64 -11.62 -19.50 -8.36
CA ARG A 64 -10.78 -19.29 -7.19
C ARG A 64 -9.41 -18.73 -7.54
N SER A 65 -8.84 -19.10 -8.68
CA SER A 65 -7.61 -18.51 -9.21
C SER A 65 -7.76 -17.02 -9.50
N TYR A 66 -8.89 -16.58 -10.08
CA TYR A 66 -9.16 -15.15 -10.26
C TYR A 66 -9.34 -14.41 -8.94
N GLN A 67 -10.04 -14.99 -7.97
CA GLN A 67 -10.21 -14.40 -6.65
C GLN A 67 -8.85 -14.28 -5.94
N ALA A 68 -8.03 -15.33 -5.95
CA ALA A 68 -6.69 -15.31 -5.37
C ALA A 68 -5.79 -14.24 -6.01
N LEU A 69 -5.88 -14.06 -7.34
CA LEU A 69 -5.13 -13.01 -8.03
C LEU A 69 -5.59 -11.62 -7.59
N ALA A 70 -6.90 -11.36 -7.57
CA ALA A 70 -7.43 -10.06 -7.16
C ALA A 70 -7.05 -9.72 -5.70
N THR A 71 -7.18 -10.67 -4.79
CA THR A 71 -6.77 -10.50 -3.39
C THR A 71 -5.26 -10.31 -3.25
N ALA A 72 -4.45 -11.04 -4.01
CA ALA A 72 -3.00 -10.87 -3.98
C ALA A 72 -2.57 -9.49 -4.49
N GLU A 73 -3.20 -8.98 -5.55
CA GLU A 73 -2.98 -7.62 -6.04
C GLU A 73 -3.35 -6.58 -4.97
N GLU A 74 -4.54 -6.69 -4.38
CA GLU A 74 -5.01 -5.77 -3.34
C GLU A 74 -4.04 -5.70 -2.15
N LEU A 75 -3.73 -6.86 -1.56
CA LEU A 75 -2.85 -6.94 -0.39
C LEU A 75 -1.43 -6.42 -0.70
N THR A 76 -0.88 -6.81 -1.86
CA THR A 76 0.46 -6.35 -2.25
C THR A 76 0.48 -4.82 -2.40
N LEU A 77 -0.51 -4.22 -3.07
CA LEU A 77 -0.53 -2.78 -3.27
C LEU A 77 -0.82 -2.02 -1.97
N ALA A 78 -1.72 -2.55 -1.13
CA ALA A 78 -2.09 -1.93 0.14
C ALA A 78 -0.91 -1.84 1.11
N ASP A 79 -0.04 -2.85 1.18
CA ASP A 79 1.12 -2.84 2.09
C ASP A 79 2.37 -2.20 1.47
N HIS A 80 2.38 -1.95 0.15
CA HIS A 80 3.61 -1.58 -0.52
C HIS A 80 4.00 -0.10 -0.28
N PRO A 81 5.25 0.19 0.13
CA PRO A 81 5.67 1.53 0.55
C PRO A 81 5.42 2.64 -0.47
N LEU A 82 5.52 2.34 -1.78
CA LEU A 82 5.29 3.33 -2.85
C LEU A 82 3.83 3.84 -2.93
N PHE A 83 2.87 3.13 -2.34
CA PHE A 83 1.45 3.53 -2.32
C PHE A 83 1.00 4.10 -0.97
N GLN A 84 1.92 4.17 0.00
CA GLN A 84 1.68 4.86 1.25
C GLN A 84 1.87 6.36 1.06
N PRO A 85 0.99 7.21 1.65
CA PRO A 85 1.18 8.65 1.63
C PRO A 85 2.51 9.03 2.29
N ASP A 86 3.07 10.18 1.89
CA ASP A 86 4.26 10.69 2.55
C ASP A 86 3.89 11.10 3.99
N PRO A 87 4.54 10.56 5.05
CA PRO A 87 4.22 10.94 6.42
C PRO A 87 4.44 12.44 6.69
N SER A 88 5.25 13.13 5.88
CA SER A 88 5.39 14.59 5.97
C SER A 88 4.25 15.37 5.31
N ALA A 89 3.37 14.72 4.55
CA ALA A 89 2.19 15.35 3.97
C ALA A 89 1.07 15.58 5.00
N GLU A 90 1.16 14.96 6.18
CA GLU A 90 0.21 15.08 7.29
C GLU A 90 0.81 15.83 8.50
N THR A 91 1.51 16.94 8.26
CA THR A 91 1.41 18.04 9.23
C THR A 91 0.39 19.02 8.68
N GLU A 92 -0.89 18.67 8.79
CA GLU A 92 -1.92 19.68 8.73
C GLU A 92 -1.62 20.66 9.86
N ASP A 93 -1.23 21.87 9.47
CA ASP A 93 -1.03 22.97 10.38
C ASP A 93 -2.40 23.41 10.90
N TRP A 94 -2.88 22.72 11.92
CA TRP A 94 -4.12 23.04 12.61
C TRP A 94 -4.02 24.35 13.41
N SER A 95 -2.96 25.15 13.26
CA SER A 95 -2.85 26.47 13.91
C SER A 95 -3.96 27.43 13.51
N ASP A 96 -4.61 27.22 12.36
CA ASP A 96 -5.76 28.00 11.91
C ASP A 96 -7.09 27.61 12.60
N ASP A 97 -7.17 26.46 13.29
CA ASP A 97 -8.33 26.05 14.07
C ASP A 97 -7.93 25.72 15.53
N PRO A 98 -7.98 26.72 16.45
CA PRO A 98 -7.55 26.54 17.83
C PRO A 98 -8.44 25.58 18.63
N ASP A 99 -9.69 25.34 18.22
CA ASP A 99 -10.56 24.37 18.88
C ASP A 99 -10.14 22.95 18.51
N LEU A 100 -9.85 22.72 17.24
CA LEU A 100 -9.36 21.42 16.75
C LEU A 100 -7.96 21.10 17.29
N ALA A 101 -7.05 22.07 17.31
CA ALA A 101 -5.71 21.92 17.90
C ALA A 101 -5.77 21.49 19.38
N ARG A 102 -6.69 22.08 20.16
CA ARG A 102 -6.89 21.71 21.56
C ARG A 102 -7.41 20.28 21.72
N ARG A 103 -8.38 19.87 20.90
CA ARG A 103 -8.92 18.50 20.94
C ARG A 103 -7.87 17.44 20.61
N TYR A 104 -6.98 17.70 19.66
CA TYR A 104 -5.89 16.79 19.32
C TYR A 104 -4.86 16.67 20.44
N GLN A 105 -4.53 17.77 21.13
CA GLN A 105 -3.67 17.76 22.31
C GLN A 105 -4.28 16.90 23.43
N ASP A 106 -5.55 17.11 23.75
CA ASP A 106 -6.26 16.34 24.77
C ASP A 106 -6.26 14.83 24.44
N LEU A 107 -6.49 14.47 23.18
CA LEU A 107 -6.46 13.08 22.72
C LEU A 107 -5.06 12.47 22.79
N ALA A 108 -4.02 13.23 22.45
CA ALA A 108 -2.63 12.79 22.54
C ALA A 108 -2.22 12.53 23.99
N GLU A 109 -2.61 13.40 24.93
CA GLU A 109 -2.37 13.21 26.37
C GLU A 109 -3.08 11.96 26.90
N ILE A 110 -4.34 11.73 26.52
CA ILE A 110 -5.09 10.54 26.92
C ILE A 110 -4.42 9.27 26.38
N ASN A 111 -4.04 9.27 25.10
CA ASN A 111 -3.40 8.13 24.45
C ASN A 111 -2.04 7.82 25.11
N GLN A 112 -1.27 8.85 25.46
CA GLN A 112 -0.01 8.71 26.18
C GLN A 112 -0.22 8.16 27.60
N ALA A 113 -1.24 8.63 28.33
CA ALA A 113 -1.57 8.12 29.65
C ALA A 113 -2.01 6.64 29.62
N ILE A 114 -2.70 6.21 28.57
CA ILE A 114 -3.15 4.83 28.40
C ILE A 114 -1.98 3.90 28.04
N ASN A 115 -1.03 4.37 27.23
CA ASN A 115 0.08 3.56 26.72
C ASN A 115 1.37 3.63 27.54
N THR A 116 1.37 4.35 28.67
CA THR A 116 2.51 4.34 29.60
C THR A 116 2.34 3.16 30.57
N PRO A 117 3.24 2.15 30.56
CA PRO A 117 3.19 1.08 31.55
C PRO A 117 3.48 1.62 32.96
N LEU A 118 2.72 1.14 33.96
CA LEU A 118 2.88 1.46 35.39
C LEU A 118 4.26 1.13 35.95
#